data_AF-A0A6A2Z0L8-F1
#
_entry.id   AF-A0A6A2Z0L8-F1
#
_cell.length_a   1.000
_cell.length_b   1.000
_cell.length_c   1.000
_cell.angle_alpha   90.00
_cell.angle_beta   90.00
_cell.angle_gamma   90.00
#
_symmetry.space_group_name_H-M   'P 1'
#
loop_
_entity.id
_entity.type
_entity.pdbx_description
1 polymer ?
#
loop_
_entity_poly.entity_id
_entity_poly.type
_entity_poly.pdbx_seq_one_letter_code
_entity_poly.pdbx_strand_id
1 'polypeptide(L)'
;MALFSNGHHSFLTIFSFILVVFLQGVTAATFTFNNKCDYTVWPGILANLGSPKIESTGFELTKGSSRSFQAPTGWSGRFWGRTGCNFDASGRGSCATGDCGSGEIECNGAGAIPPATLAEFTLGSGSQDFYDVSLVDGYNLPMIVEGNGGSGECATTGCLTDLNKKCPSELRIDGGEACKSACDAFGKPEYCCSGAYNSPAACKPSMYSQVFKSACPKSYSYAFDDATSTFTCSGSDYTITFCPNVPSLKSSKDPATAKATGSDPDPMQTSALASQWLANLATGIHSFSLLRFGFAVTIFLALSFLL
;
A
#
# COMPACT_ATOMS: atom_id res chain seq x y z
N MET A 1 -64.83 8.67 13.62
CA MET A 1 -63.86 7.82 12.90
C MET A 1 -62.72 8.69 12.37
N ALA A 2 -61.77 9.11 13.21
CA ALA A 2 -60.61 9.92 12.76
C ALA A 2 -59.42 9.90 13.75
N LEU A 3 -59.25 8.83 14.55
CA LEU A 3 -58.17 8.74 15.55
C LEU A 3 -57.10 7.68 15.23
N PHE A 4 -57.27 6.89 14.17
CA PHE A 4 -56.32 5.84 13.80
C PHE A 4 -55.29 6.25 12.73
N SER A 5 -55.36 7.48 12.19
CA SER A 5 -54.46 7.92 11.10
C SER A 5 -53.13 8.49 11.58
N ASN A 6 -53.03 8.98 12.82
CA ASN A 6 -51.83 9.66 13.33
C ASN A 6 -50.73 8.69 13.80
N GLY A 7 -51.09 7.47 14.20
CA GLY A 7 -50.12 6.45 14.64
C GLY A 7 -49.25 5.92 13.52
N HIS A 8 -49.83 5.67 12.34
CA HIS A 8 -49.10 5.14 11.18
C HIS A 8 -48.03 6.11 10.64
N HIS A 9 -48.31 7.42 10.64
CA HIS A 9 -47.32 8.42 10.24
C HIS A 9 -46.15 8.52 11.22
N SER A 10 -46.41 8.40 12.53
CA SER A 10 -45.37 8.43 13.57
C SER A 10 -44.45 7.21 13.53
N PHE A 11 -45.00 6.01 13.28
CA PHE A 11 -44.19 4.80 13.11
C PHE A 11 -43.29 4.83 11.87
N LEU A 12 -43.81 5.34 10.75
CA LEU A 12 -43.04 5.47 9.50
C LEU A 12 -41.90 6.48 9.61
N THR A 13 -42.10 7.61 10.31
CA THR A 13 -41.06 8.62 10.52
C THR A 13 -39.98 8.12 11.48
N ILE A 14 -40.34 7.40 12.55
CA ILE A 14 -39.39 6.77 13.48
C ILE A 14 -38.56 5.71 12.76
N PHE A 15 -39.19 4.85 11.95
CA PHE A 15 -38.47 3.81 11.19
C PHE A 15 -37.52 4.43 10.15
N SER A 16 -37.95 5.50 9.46
CA SER A 16 -37.10 6.26 8.54
C SER A 16 -35.92 6.94 9.24
N PHE A 17 -36.13 7.47 10.46
CA PHE A 17 -35.06 8.12 11.23
C PHE A 17 -34.05 7.10 11.76
N ILE A 18 -34.52 5.94 12.21
CA ILE A 18 -33.67 4.80 12.60
C ILE A 18 -32.84 4.32 11.41
N LEU A 19 -33.45 4.20 10.21
CA LEU A 19 -32.73 3.83 8.98
C LEU A 19 -31.62 4.85 8.64
N VAL A 20 -31.86 6.15 8.84
CA VAL A 20 -30.87 7.22 8.59
C VAL A 20 -29.75 7.23 9.65
N VAL A 21 -30.04 6.89 10.91
CA VAL A 21 -29.02 6.81 11.98
C VAL A 21 -28.13 5.57 11.83
N PHE A 22 -28.64 4.48 11.24
CA PHE A 22 -27.85 3.28 10.91
C PHE A 22 -27.06 3.38 9.60
N LEU A 23 -27.25 4.44 8.80
CA LEU A 23 -26.40 4.76 7.64
C LEU A 23 -25.12 5.50 8.04
N GLN A 24 -24.46 5.07 9.11
CA GLN A 24 -23.07 5.48 9.32
C GLN A 24 -22.24 4.81 8.22
N GLY A 25 -21.83 5.58 7.22
CA GLY A 25 -21.01 5.09 6.13
C GLY A 25 -19.74 4.46 6.68
N VAL A 26 -19.47 3.21 6.31
CA VAL A 26 -18.17 2.60 6.54
C VAL A 26 -17.16 3.33 5.67
N THR A 27 -16.22 4.03 6.29
CA THR A 27 -15.04 4.53 5.57
C THR A 27 -14.21 3.36 5.11
N ALA A 28 -13.90 3.33 3.82
CA ALA A 28 -13.10 2.31 3.16
C ALA A 28 -12.13 3.00 2.19
N ALA A 29 -10.96 2.39 2.01
CA ALA A 29 -10.03 2.80 0.97
C ALA A 29 -10.27 1.94 -0.27
N THR A 30 -10.24 2.59 -1.43
CA THR A 30 -10.31 1.94 -2.73
C THR A 30 -8.90 1.59 -3.19
N PHE A 31 -8.62 0.32 -3.41
CA PHE A 31 -7.42 -0.14 -4.10
C PHE A 31 -7.74 -0.38 -5.56
N THR A 32 -7.10 0.36 -6.48
CA THR A 32 -7.24 0.18 -7.93
C THR A 32 -5.97 -0.44 -8.50
N PHE A 33 -6.12 -1.59 -9.15
CA PHE A 33 -5.04 -2.31 -9.82
C PHE A 33 -5.05 -1.97 -11.30
N ASN A 34 -3.92 -1.52 -11.82
CA ASN A 34 -3.73 -1.21 -13.23
C ASN A 34 -2.64 -2.10 -13.81
N ASN A 35 -2.95 -2.87 -14.87
CA ASN A 35 -1.94 -3.59 -15.61
C ASN A 35 -1.49 -2.78 -16.83
N LYS A 36 -0.29 -2.18 -16.77
CA LYS A 36 0.35 -1.52 -17.91
C LYS A 36 1.43 -2.38 -18.57
N CYS A 37 1.60 -3.62 -18.13
CA CYS A 37 2.49 -4.58 -18.78
C CYS A 37 1.93 -4.94 -20.17
N ASP A 38 2.78 -5.43 -21.06
CA ASP A 38 2.37 -5.93 -22.38
C ASP A 38 1.85 -7.38 -22.36
N TYR A 39 1.77 -7.98 -21.16
CA TYR A 39 1.25 -9.31 -20.86
C TYR A 39 0.20 -9.27 -19.73
N THR A 40 -0.54 -10.36 -19.57
CA THR A 40 -1.48 -10.54 -18.45
C THR A 40 -0.73 -10.76 -17.14
N VAL A 41 -1.19 -10.09 -16.09
CA VAL A 41 -0.72 -10.28 -14.70
C VAL A 41 -1.87 -10.92 -13.92
N TRP A 42 -1.56 -11.79 -12.98
CA TRP A 42 -2.55 -12.32 -12.04
C TRP A 42 -2.27 -11.80 -10.64
N PRO A 43 -2.87 -10.68 -10.20
CA PRO A 43 -2.60 -10.17 -8.88
C PRO A 43 -3.01 -11.17 -7.80
N GLY A 44 -2.25 -11.19 -6.71
CA GLY A 44 -2.56 -11.88 -5.47
C GLY A 44 -2.79 -10.87 -4.36
N ILE A 45 -3.68 -11.23 -3.43
CA ILE A 45 -4.07 -10.41 -2.30
C ILE A 45 -3.99 -11.27 -1.04
N LEU A 46 -3.23 -10.80 -0.05
CA LEU A 46 -3.17 -11.40 1.28
C LEU A 46 -3.53 -10.35 2.34
N ALA A 47 -4.62 -10.57 3.06
CA ALA A 47 -4.90 -9.85 4.30
C ALA A 47 -4.01 -10.41 5.43
N ASN A 48 -3.45 -9.53 6.26
CA ASN A 48 -2.67 -9.92 7.42
C ASN A 48 -3.57 -10.56 8.49
N LEU A 49 -2.94 -11.29 9.42
CA LEU A 49 -3.67 -11.91 10.53
C LEU A 49 -4.46 -10.85 11.31
N GLY A 50 -5.76 -11.09 11.49
CA GLY A 50 -6.68 -10.16 12.16
C GLY A 50 -7.33 -9.14 11.23
N SER A 51 -6.87 -8.98 9.99
CA SER A 51 -7.56 -8.18 8.97
C SER A 51 -8.61 -9.01 8.24
N PRO A 52 -9.77 -8.43 7.89
CA PRO A 52 -10.79 -9.14 7.13
C PRO A 52 -10.30 -9.45 5.71
N LYS A 53 -10.77 -10.57 5.15
CA LYS A 53 -10.63 -10.83 3.71
C LYS A 53 -11.44 -9.80 2.93
N ILE A 54 -10.89 -9.34 1.81
CA ILE A 54 -11.64 -8.52 0.85
C ILE A 54 -12.25 -9.43 -0.24
N GLU A 55 -12.91 -8.83 -1.24
CA GLU A 55 -13.74 -9.55 -2.23
C GLU A 55 -13.03 -10.72 -2.94
N SER A 56 -11.71 -10.63 -3.12
CA SER A 56 -10.89 -11.66 -3.78
C SER A 56 -9.52 -11.75 -3.12
N THR A 57 -8.89 -12.92 -3.23
CA THR A 57 -7.49 -13.19 -2.87
C THR A 57 -6.59 -13.38 -4.10
N GLY A 58 -7.15 -13.42 -5.30
CA GLY A 58 -6.41 -13.42 -6.55
C GLY A 58 -7.30 -13.40 -7.79
N PHE A 59 -6.86 -12.75 -8.86
CA PHE A 59 -7.65 -12.56 -10.07
C PHE A 59 -6.78 -12.39 -11.32
N GLU A 60 -7.39 -12.52 -12.50
CA GLU A 60 -6.75 -12.19 -13.78
C GLU A 60 -6.89 -10.70 -14.08
N LEU A 61 -5.79 -10.06 -14.52
CA LEU A 61 -5.77 -8.67 -14.96
C LEU A 61 -5.05 -8.58 -16.30
N THR A 62 -5.82 -8.53 -17.38
CA THR A 62 -5.32 -8.48 -18.76
C THR A 62 -4.63 -7.15 -19.07
N LYS A 63 -3.80 -7.12 -20.12
CA LYS A 63 -3.08 -5.93 -20.56
C LYS A 63 -4.01 -4.71 -20.72
N GLY A 64 -3.63 -3.59 -20.09
CA GLY A 64 -4.35 -2.32 -20.18
C GLY A 64 -5.64 -2.26 -19.37
N SER A 65 -6.02 -3.35 -18.68
CA SER A 65 -7.22 -3.39 -17.85
C SER A 65 -6.95 -2.89 -16.43
N SER A 66 -8.04 -2.58 -15.74
CA SER A 66 -8.03 -2.22 -14.33
C SER A 66 -9.14 -2.93 -13.56
N ARG A 67 -8.92 -3.13 -12.25
CA ARG A 67 -9.93 -3.64 -11.31
C ARG A 67 -9.74 -2.99 -9.95
N SER A 68 -10.84 -2.68 -9.26
CA SER A 68 -10.79 -2.04 -7.95
C SER A 68 -11.44 -2.89 -6.86
N PHE A 69 -10.96 -2.73 -5.64
CA PHE A 69 -11.47 -3.38 -4.44
C PHE A 69 -11.59 -2.38 -3.30
N GLN A 70 -12.50 -2.63 -2.37
CA GLN A 70 -12.65 -1.86 -1.15
C GLN A 70 -12.01 -2.60 0.02
N ALA A 71 -11.24 -1.89 0.83
CA ALA A 71 -10.73 -2.39 2.10
C ALA A 71 -11.24 -1.48 3.24
N PRO A 72 -11.70 -2.05 4.36
CA PRO A 72 -12.16 -1.25 5.50
C PRO A 72 -11.00 -0.49 6.16
N THR A 73 -11.31 0.59 6.88
CA THR A 73 -10.34 1.23 7.78
C THR A 73 -9.73 0.21 8.75
N GLY A 74 -8.44 0.37 9.06
CA GLY A 74 -7.72 -0.59 9.89
C GLY A 74 -7.21 -1.84 9.15
N TRP A 75 -7.52 -1.99 7.85
CA TRP A 75 -7.05 -3.15 7.07
C TRP A 75 -5.54 -3.11 6.88
N SER A 76 -4.90 -4.26 7.08
CA SER A 76 -3.48 -4.47 6.79
C SER A 76 -3.31 -5.70 5.93
N GLY A 77 -2.39 -5.63 4.97
CA GLY A 77 -2.15 -6.72 4.04
C GLY A 77 -1.18 -6.32 2.95
N ARG A 78 -1.08 -7.18 1.95
CA ARG A 78 -0.14 -7.03 0.84
C ARG A 78 -0.71 -7.53 -0.48
N PHE A 79 -0.17 -6.95 -1.54
CA PHE A 79 -0.51 -7.27 -2.91
C PHE A 79 0.76 -7.56 -3.72
N TRP A 80 0.63 -8.39 -4.75
CA TRP A 80 1.72 -8.67 -5.70
C TRP A 80 1.15 -9.05 -7.07
N GLY A 81 1.99 -9.06 -8.09
CA GLY A 81 1.63 -9.56 -9.42
C GLY A 81 2.26 -10.92 -9.69
N ARG A 82 1.49 -11.89 -10.17
CA ARG A 82 2.01 -13.17 -10.71
C ARG A 82 2.19 -13.09 -12.22
N THR A 83 3.22 -13.74 -12.74
CA THR A 83 3.53 -13.77 -14.18
C THR A 83 3.75 -15.20 -14.68
N GLY A 84 3.63 -15.39 -16.01
CA GLY A 84 3.82 -16.70 -16.64
C GLY A 84 2.81 -17.75 -16.17
N CYS A 85 1.59 -17.33 -15.84
CA CYS A 85 0.56 -18.22 -15.32
C CYS A 85 -0.12 -19.03 -16.42
N ASN A 86 -0.42 -20.29 -16.11
CA ASN A 86 -1.20 -21.18 -16.96
C ASN A 86 -2.32 -21.82 -16.15
N PHE A 87 -3.50 -21.21 -16.19
CA PHE A 87 -4.71 -21.72 -15.55
C PHE A 87 -5.64 -22.36 -16.59
N ASP A 88 -6.20 -23.53 -16.26
CA ASP A 88 -7.23 -24.19 -17.06
C ASP A 88 -8.57 -23.43 -16.96
N ALA A 89 -9.58 -23.89 -17.71
CA ALA A 89 -10.92 -23.28 -17.70
C ALA A 89 -11.63 -23.36 -16.34
N SER A 90 -11.15 -24.20 -15.41
CA SER A 90 -11.62 -24.26 -14.02
C SER A 90 -10.83 -23.37 -13.07
N GLY A 91 -9.88 -22.58 -13.59
CA GLY A 91 -9.05 -21.68 -12.80
C GLY A 91 -7.92 -22.38 -12.04
N ARG A 92 -7.56 -23.63 -12.41
CA ARG A 92 -6.50 -24.41 -11.76
C ARG A 92 -5.21 -24.39 -12.56
N GLY A 93 -4.09 -24.26 -11.87
CA GLY A 93 -2.80 -24.04 -12.53
C GLY A 93 -1.73 -23.48 -11.60
N SER A 94 -0.70 -22.90 -12.20
CA SER A 94 0.42 -22.29 -11.48
C SER A 94 1.02 -21.14 -12.28
N CYS A 95 1.84 -20.34 -11.61
CA CYS A 95 2.60 -19.24 -12.18
C CYS A 95 4.12 -19.49 -12.10
N ALA A 96 4.86 -18.85 -13.01
CA ALA A 96 6.32 -18.91 -13.01
C ALA A 96 6.90 -18.08 -11.86
N THR A 97 6.36 -16.88 -11.63
CA THR A 97 6.82 -15.97 -10.56
C THR A 97 5.66 -15.53 -9.66
N GLY A 98 5.97 -15.35 -8.37
CA GLY A 98 5.00 -14.90 -7.36
C GLY A 98 3.85 -15.87 -7.10
N ASP A 99 3.92 -17.11 -7.58
CA ASP A 99 2.88 -18.12 -7.37
C ASP A 99 2.56 -18.25 -5.87
N CYS A 100 1.30 -18.47 -5.52
CA CYS A 100 0.89 -18.59 -4.12
C CYS A 100 0.67 -20.04 -3.65
N GLY A 101 0.97 -21.02 -4.50
CA GLY A 101 0.92 -22.45 -4.16
C GLY A 101 -0.49 -22.99 -3.89
N SER A 102 -1.54 -22.21 -4.13
CA SER A 102 -2.93 -22.66 -3.96
C SER A 102 -3.36 -23.64 -5.05
N GLY A 103 -2.66 -23.64 -6.20
CA GLY A 103 -3.07 -24.38 -7.39
C GLY A 103 -4.25 -23.73 -8.13
N GLU A 104 -4.64 -22.51 -7.75
CA GLU A 104 -5.82 -21.80 -8.25
C GLU A 104 -5.52 -20.32 -8.53
N ILE A 105 -6.40 -19.64 -9.28
CA ILE A 105 -6.34 -18.17 -9.44
C ILE A 105 -6.45 -17.47 -8.08
N GLU A 106 -7.35 -17.93 -7.22
CA GLU A 106 -7.49 -17.42 -5.85
C GLU A 106 -6.34 -17.95 -4.97
N CYS A 107 -5.71 -17.07 -4.18
CA CYS A 107 -4.60 -17.46 -3.30
C CYS A 107 -5.07 -18.03 -1.95
N ASN A 108 -6.35 -17.92 -1.61
CA ASN A 108 -6.98 -18.60 -0.49
C ASN A 108 -6.31 -18.36 0.89
N GLY A 109 -5.64 -17.21 1.05
CA GLY A 109 -4.91 -16.85 2.26
C GLY A 109 -3.43 -17.29 2.27
N ALA A 110 -2.92 -17.83 1.17
CA ALA A 110 -1.50 -18.02 0.96
C ALA A 110 -0.83 -16.73 0.43
N GLY A 111 0.42 -16.52 0.81
CA GLY A 111 1.26 -15.44 0.27
C GLY A 111 2.01 -15.88 -0.99
N ALA A 112 2.65 -14.92 -1.65
CA ALA A 112 3.56 -15.20 -2.76
C ALA A 112 4.72 -16.09 -2.30
N ILE A 113 5.11 -17.04 -3.13
CA ILE A 113 6.39 -17.73 -3.07
C ILE A 113 7.44 -16.80 -3.71
N PRO A 114 8.47 -16.36 -2.97
CA PRO A 114 9.51 -15.49 -3.51
C PRO A 114 10.23 -16.10 -4.73
N PRO A 115 10.73 -15.28 -5.65
CA PRO A 115 10.77 -13.81 -5.61
C PRO A 115 9.45 -13.13 -6.05
N ALA A 116 9.05 -12.10 -5.31
CA ALA A 116 7.90 -11.26 -5.65
C ALA A 116 8.08 -9.82 -5.16
N THR A 117 7.80 -8.85 -6.03
CA THR A 117 7.66 -7.45 -5.63
C THR A 117 6.34 -7.28 -4.88
N LEU A 118 6.38 -6.73 -3.66
CA LEU A 118 5.21 -6.58 -2.81
C LEU A 118 4.79 -5.11 -2.68
N ALA A 119 3.49 -4.85 -2.64
CA ALA A 119 2.93 -3.58 -2.18
C ALA A 119 2.25 -3.85 -0.84
N GLU A 120 2.73 -3.20 0.22
CA GLU A 120 2.32 -3.48 1.59
C GLU A 120 1.57 -2.28 2.17
N PHE A 121 0.53 -2.55 2.96
CA PHE A 121 -0.36 -1.52 3.49
C PHE A 121 -0.75 -1.82 4.94
N THR A 122 -0.88 -0.75 5.72
CA THR A 122 -1.57 -0.70 7.00
C THR A 122 -2.41 0.56 7.03
N LEU A 123 -3.71 0.41 6.82
CA LEU A 123 -4.67 1.51 6.83
C LEU A 123 -4.98 1.93 8.26
N GLY A 124 -5.02 3.24 8.51
CA GLY A 124 -5.37 3.80 9.80
C GLY A 124 -6.84 3.61 10.14
N SER A 125 -7.15 3.66 11.44
CA SER A 125 -8.52 3.76 11.96
C SER A 125 -8.71 5.12 12.63
N GLY A 126 -8.70 6.18 11.82
CA GLY A 126 -8.60 7.57 12.29
C GLY A 126 -7.16 8.05 12.51
N SER A 127 -6.17 7.27 12.04
CA SER A 127 -4.74 7.61 11.99
C SER A 127 -4.26 7.67 10.54
N GLN A 128 -2.98 8.00 10.34
CA GLN A 128 -2.33 7.85 9.03
C GLN A 128 -2.26 6.39 8.61
N ASP A 129 -2.36 6.17 7.31
CA ASP A 129 -2.02 4.94 6.64
C ASP A 129 -0.50 4.86 6.45
N PHE A 130 0.03 3.65 6.46
CA PHE A 130 1.41 3.33 6.09
C PHE A 130 1.39 2.42 4.88
N TYR A 131 2.21 2.73 3.88
CA TYR A 131 2.33 1.91 2.69
C TYR A 131 3.72 1.99 2.09
N ASP A 132 4.07 0.95 1.35
CA ASP A 132 5.34 0.83 0.68
C ASP A 132 5.29 -0.18 -0.48
N VAL A 133 6.34 -0.14 -1.30
CA VAL A 133 6.69 -1.27 -2.17
C VAL A 133 7.97 -1.88 -1.66
N SER A 134 7.97 -3.19 -1.51
CA SER A 134 9.03 -3.96 -0.87
C SER A 134 9.66 -4.99 -1.79
N LEU A 135 10.99 -5.02 -1.76
CA LEU A 135 11.85 -5.97 -2.47
C LEU A 135 12.57 -6.92 -1.49
N VAL A 136 12.13 -6.95 -0.22
CA VAL A 136 12.65 -7.85 0.81
C VAL A 136 12.48 -9.31 0.38
N ASP A 137 11.35 -9.61 -0.27
CA ASP A 137 11.03 -10.91 -0.85
C ASP A 137 11.43 -11.01 -2.32
N GLY A 138 12.35 -10.18 -2.79
CA GLY A 138 12.85 -10.19 -4.16
C GLY A 138 12.07 -9.31 -5.13
N TYR A 139 12.25 -9.57 -6.42
CA TYR A 139 11.66 -8.81 -7.50
C TYR A 139 11.27 -9.70 -8.66
N ASN A 140 10.10 -9.46 -9.25
CA ASN A 140 9.66 -10.16 -10.47
C ASN A 140 9.14 -9.20 -11.54
N LEU A 141 8.41 -8.14 -11.18
CA LEU A 141 7.97 -7.11 -12.12
C LEU A 141 7.98 -5.68 -11.53
N PRO A 142 8.07 -4.63 -12.38
CA PRO A 142 8.00 -3.27 -11.90
C PRO A 142 6.61 -2.96 -11.31
N MET A 143 6.59 -2.26 -10.18
CA MET A 143 5.36 -1.88 -9.49
C MET A 143 5.52 -0.53 -8.79
N ILE A 144 4.49 0.30 -8.85
CA ILE A 144 4.36 1.50 -8.02
C ILE A 144 3.01 1.54 -7.30
N VAL A 145 2.99 2.29 -6.21
CA VAL A 145 1.79 2.66 -5.47
C VAL A 145 1.69 4.19 -5.47
N GLU A 146 0.52 4.69 -5.86
CA GLU A 146 0.17 6.12 -5.85
C GLU A 146 -1.02 6.34 -4.93
N GLY A 147 -0.93 7.32 -4.02
CA GLY A 147 -2.08 7.83 -3.27
C GLY A 147 -2.91 8.76 -4.13
N ASN A 148 -4.22 8.55 -4.16
CA ASN A 148 -5.20 9.36 -4.86
C ASN A 148 -6.01 10.17 -3.86
N GLY A 149 -5.85 11.49 -3.90
CA GLY A 149 -6.42 12.37 -2.89
C GLY A 149 -5.74 12.20 -1.53
N GLY A 150 -6.51 12.35 -0.45
CA GLY A 150 -5.98 12.34 0.91
C GLY A 150 -5.18 13.59 1.29
N SER A 151 -4.53 13.51 2.44
CA SER A 151 -3.69 14.59 3.00
C SER A 151 -2.46 14.01 3.70
N GLY A 152 -1.42 14.84 3.84
CA GLY A 152 -0.10 14.42 4.31
C GLY A 152 0.91 14.38 3.15
N GLU A 153 1.91 13.51 3.25
CA GLU A 153 2.94 13.38 2.22
C GLU A 153 2.39 12.70 0.94
N CYS A 154 1.72 11.56 1.11
CA CYS A 154 1.03 10.82 0.04
C CYS A 154 1.92 10.58 -1.20
N ALA A 155 3.23 10.41 -1.00
CA ALA A 155 4.19 10.29 -2.08
C ALA A 155 4.18 8.90 -2.74
N THR A 156 4.38 8.88 -4.05
CA THR A 156 4.51 7.65 -4.83
C THR A 156 5.73 6.83 -4.37
N THR A 157 5.50 5.54 -4.11
CA THR A 157 6.50 4.53 -3.74
C THR A 157 6.58 3.44 -4.81
N GLY A 158 7.72 2.74 -4.93
CA GLY A 158 7.87 1.68 -5.92
C GLY A 158 9.15 1.67 -6.73
N CYS A 159 9.17 0.72 -7.66
CA CYS A 159 10.24 0.52 -8.60
C CYS A 159 9.75 0.68 -10.04
N LEU A 160 10.16 1.77 -10.67
CA LEU A 160 9.92 2.07 -12.09
C LEU A 160 10.85 1.30 -13.02
N THR A 161 12.05 0.97 -12.54
CA THR A 161 13.08 0.29 -13.34
C THR A 161 12.82 -1.20 -13.39
N ASP A 162 13.13 -1.82 -14.52
CA ASP A 162 13.23 -3.27 -14.64
C ASP A 162 14.52 -3.76 -13.93
N LEU A 163 14.37 -4.18 -12.67
CA LEU A 163 15.49 -4.64 -11.83
C LEU A 163 16.07 -5.97 -12.32
N ASN A 164 15.32 -6.79 -13.05
CA ASN A 164 15.81 -8.06 -13.61
C ASN A 164 17.03 -7.85 -14.51
N LYS A 165 17.10 -6.72 -15.23
CA LYS A 165 18.25 -6.33 -16.07
C LYS A 165 19.52 -6.01 -15.28
N LYS A 166 19.39 -5.72 -13.98
CA LYS A 166 20.50 -5.41 -13.07
C LYS A 166 20.69 -6.50 -12.00
N CYS A 167 19.93 -7.60 -12.09
CA CYS A 167 19.98 -8.66 -11.10
C CYS A 167 21.36 -9.36 -11.12
N PRO A 168 22.06 -9.42 -9.98
CA PRO A 168 23.29 -10.21 -9.85
C PRO A 168 23.07 -11.66 -10.28
N SER A 169 24.04 -12.26 -10.97
CA SER A 169 23.91 -13.59 -11.57
C SER A 169 23.45 -14.68 -10.60
N GLU A 170 23.95 -14.62 -9.38
CA GLU A 170 23.70 -15.53 -8.27
C GLU A 170 22.30 -15.38 -7.64
N LEU A 171 21.57 -14.32 -7.99
CA LEU A 171 20.20 -14.05 -7.55
C LEU A 171 19.16 -14.29 -8.65
N ARG A 172 19.57 -14.51 -9.89
CA ARG A 172 18.66 -14.69 -11.04
C ARG A 172 18.00 -16.06 -11.02
N ILE A 173 16.70 -16.10 -11.29
CA ILE A 173 15.96 -17.32 -11.57
C ILE A 173 15.21 -17.22 -12.91
N ASP A 174 14.71 -18.34 -13.41
CA ASP A 174 13.83 -18.42 -14.58
C ASP A 174 14.38 -17.66 -15.80
N GLY A 175 15.65 -17.91 -16.14
CA GLY A 175 16.31 -17.21 -17.27
C GLY A 175 16.58 -15.72 -17.05
N GLY A 176 16.29 -15.19 -15.86
CA GLY A 176 16.35 -13.77 -15.52
C GLY A 176 15.01 -13.06 -15.55
N GLU A 177 13.89 -13.78 -15.50
CA GLU A 177 12.55 -13.20 -15.37
C GLU A 177 12.22 -12.75 -13.94
N ALA A 178 12.99 -13.21 -12.94
CA ALA A 178 12.91 -12.71 -11.58
C ALA A 178 14.27 -12.72 -10.86
N CYS A 179 14.33 -11.97 -9.77
CA CYS A 179 15.52 -11.73 -8.96
C CYS A 179 15.23 -11.99 -7.49
N LYS A 180 15.89 -13.01 -6.91
CA LYS A 180 15.83 -13.31 -5.48
C LYS A 180 16.43 -12.18 -4.67
N SER A 181 15.92 -11.97 -3.45
CA SER A 181 16.68 -11.22 -2.45
C SER A 181 17.83 -12.06 -1.92
N ALA A 182 18.80 -11.43 -1.25
CA ALA A 182 19.90 -12.16 -0.63
C ALA A 182 19.43 -13.08 0.51
N CYS A 183 18.34 -12.73 1.19
CA CYS A 183 17.75 -13.62 2.20
C CYS A 183 17.23 -14.90 1.56
N ASP A 184 16.43 -14.79 0.50
CA ASP A 184 15.88 -15.95 -0.20
C ASP A 184 16.96 -16.82 -0.87
N ALA A 185 18.02 -16.20 -1.40
CA ALA A 185 19.10 -16.92 -2.07
C ALA A 185 20.04 -17.65 -1.09
N PHE A 186 20.34 -17.07 0.07
CA PHE A 186 21.42 -17.56 0.93
C PHE A 186 20.99 -17.95 2.35
N GLY A 187 19.82 -17.53 2.81
CA GLY A 187 19.29 -17.86 4.14
C GLY A 187 20.14 -17.38 5.33
N LYS A 188 21.09 -16.46 5.10
CA LYS A 188 22.01 -15.99 6.15
C LYS A 188 21.31 -15.01 7.10
N PRO A 189 21.54 -15.11 8.42
CA PRO A 189 20.94 -14.19 9.39
C PRO A 189 21.18 -12.71 9.09
N GLU A 190 22.37 -12.33 8.65
CA GLU A 190 22.69 -10.96 8.22
C GLU A 190 21.92 -10.46 6.99
N TYR A 191 21.43 -11.34 6.12
CA TYR A 191 20.59 -10.94 4.97
C TYR A 191 19.10 -11.00 5.29
N CYS A 192 18.71 -11.91 6.18
CA CYS A 192 17.33 -12.09 6.62
C CYS A 192 16.97 -11.25 7.84
N CYS A 193 17.92 -10.48 8.38
CA CYS A 193 17.76 -9.70 9.61
C CYS A 193 17.15 -10.52 10.76
N SER A 194 17.69 -11.71 11.00
CA SER A 194 17.19 -12.64 12.01
C SER A 194 18.24 -12.95 13.07
N GLY A 195 17.82 -13.54 14.19
CA GLY A 195 18.70 -13.87 15.31
C GLY A 195 19.46 -12.65 15.84
N ALA A 196 20.80 -12.71 15.81
CA ALA A 196 21.67 -11.60 16.23
C ALA A 196 21.51 -10.32 15.40
N TYR A 197 20.89 -10.40 14.22
CA TYR A 197 20.66 -9.28 13.31
C TYR A 197 19.22 -8.74 13.35
N ASN A 198 18.39 -9.12 14.32
CA ASN A 198 16.96 -8.73 14.35
C ASN A 198 16.67 -7.26 14.76
N SER A 199 17.64 -6.36 14.59
CA SER A 199 17.47 -4.94 14.90
C SER A 199 18.09 -4.06 13.80
N PRO A 200 17.58 -2.83 13.60
CA PRO A 200 18.20 -1.85 12.70
C PRO A 200 19.67 -1.53 13.06
N ALA A 201 20.02 -1.66 14.34
CA ALA A 201 21.38 -1.46 14.80
C ALA A 201 22.32 -2.58 14.32
N ALA A 202 21.85 -3.81 14.22
CA ALA A 202 22.65 -4.98 13.88
C ALA A 202 22.58 -5.37 12.40
N CYS A 203 21.40 -5.33 11.76
CA CYS A 203 21.27 -5.63 10.32
C CYS A 203 21.63 -4.40 9.50
N LYS A 204 22.70 -4.49 8.70
CA LYS A 204 23.15 -3.41 7.82
C LYS A 204 22.85 -3.71 6.36
N PRO A 205 22.71 -2.69 5.51
CA PRO A 205 22.58 -2.89 4.07
C PRO A 205 23.74 -3.76 3.55
N SER A 206 23.42 -4.79 2.78
CA SER A 206 24.40 -5.64 2.12
C SER A 206 24.71 -5.10 0.72
N MET A 207 25.76 -5.63 0.07
CA MET A 207 26.00 -5.33 -1.34
C MET A 207 24.78 -5.63 -2.23
N TYR A 208 24.01 -6.68 -1.93
CA TYR A 208 22.83 -7.07 -2.69
C TYR A 208 21.66 -6.11 -2.48
N SER A 209 21.35 -5.74 -1.23
CA SER A 209 20.29 -4.76 -0.96
C SER A 209 20.64 -3.38 -1.52
N GLN A 210 21.91 -3.01 -1.56
CA GLN A 210 22.37 -1.79 -2.24
C GLN A 210 22.14 -1.81 -3.75
N VAL A 211 22.27 -2.97 -4.43
CA VAL A 211 21.87 -3.09 -5.85
C VAL A 211 20.39 -2.78 -6.02
N PHE A 212 19.54 -3.36 -5.18
CA PHE A 212 18.10 -3.19 -5.23
C PHE A 212 17.73 -1.72 -4.95
N LYS A 213 18.32 -1.14 -3.91
CA LYS A 213 18.09 0.26 -3.54
C LYS A 213 18.53 1.24 -4.62
N SER A 214 19.67 0.98 -5.25
CA SER A 214 20.18 1.82 -6.34
C SER A 214 19.26 1.81 -7.57
N ALA A 215 18.59 0.69 -7.84
CA ALA A 215 17.62 0.59 -8.92
C ALA A 215 16.24 1.17 -8.56
N CYS A 216 15.84 1.01 -7.29
CA CYS A 216 14.52 1.32 -6.77
C CYS A 216 14.65 2.12 -5.45
N PRO A 217 15.06 3.40 -5.50
CA PRO A 217 15.39 4.18 -4.29
C PRO A 217 14.19 4.43 -3.37
N LYS A 218 12.98 4.32 -3.90
CA LYS A 218 11.71 4.47 -3.17
C LYS A 218 11.05 3.14 -2.82
N SER A 219 11.82 2.07 -2.71
CA SER A 219 11.34 0.76 -2.27
C SER A 219 12.20 0.24 -1.14
N TYR A 220 11.62 -0.60 -0.27
CA TYR A 220 12.37 -1.37 0.70
C TYR A 220 13.32 -2.31 -0.02
N SER A 221 14.61 -2.24 0.30
CA SER A 221 15.63 -3.12 -0.26
C SER A 221 16.08 -4.26 0.68
N TYR A 222 15.77 -4.12 1.97
CA TYR A 222 15.97 -5.10 3.04
C TYR A 222 15.07 -4.74 4.23
N ALA A 223 14.98 -5.61 5.25
CA ALA A 223 13.94 -5.54 6.28
C ALA A 223 13.94 -4.29 7.19
N PHE A 224 15.04 -3.53 7.26
CA PHE A 224 15.14 -2.31 8.10
C PHE A 224 15.48 -1.05 7.30
N ASP A 225 14.99 -0.96 6.06
CA ASP A 225 15.20 0.17 5.13
C ASP A 225 14.16 1.30 5.30
N ASP A 226 13.70 1.57 6.53
CA ASP A 226 12.50 2.39 6.79
C ASP A 226 12.66 3.84 6.32
N ALA A 227 13.85 4.42 6.54
CA ALA A 227 14.11 5.85 6.43
C ALA A 227 13.80 6.46 5.05
N THR A 228 13.75 5.65 3.99
CA THR A 228 13.51 6.09 2.62
C THR A 228 12.44 5.25 1.90
N SER A 229 11.77 4.36 2.63
CA SER A 229 10.92 3.33 2.03
C SER A 229 9.52 3.24 2.63
N THR A 230 9.28 3.80 3.81
CA THR A 230 7.94 3.93 4.39
C THR A 230 7.30 5.23 3.97
N PHE A 231 6.06 5.16 3.48
CA PHE A 231 5.29 6.32 3.07
C PHE A 231 3.99 6.39 3.86
N THR A 232 3.50 7.61 4.09
CA THR A 232 2.25 7.83 4.82
C THR A 232 1.28 8.70 4.06
N CYS A 233 -0.01 8.49 4.32
CA CYS A 233 -1.09 9.31 3.80
C CYS A 233 -2.32 9.20 4.71
N SER A 234 -3.24 10.16 4.67
CA SER A 234 -4.49 10.11 5.43
C SER A 234 -5.69 10.25 4.50
N GLY A 235 -6.62 9.29 4.60
CA GLY A 235 -7.90 9.33 3.89
C GLY A 235 -7.75 9.28 2.37
N SER A 236 -6.89 8.41 1.87
CA SER A 236 -6.57 8.26 0.45
C SER A 236 -7.09 6.95 -0.10
N ASP A 237 -7.44 6.97 -1.39
CA ASP A 237 -7.53 5.77 -2.20
C ASP A 237 -6.15 5.47 -2.81
N TYR A 238 -5.88 4.23 -3.22
CA TYR A 238 -4.57 3.86 -3.72
C TYR A 238 -4.65 3.22 -5.10
N THR A 239 -3.69 3.53 -5.97
CA THR A 239 -3.51 2.86 -7.25
C THR A 239 -2.21 2.08 -7.28
N ILE A 240 -2.33 0.77 -7.46
CA ILE A 240 -1.22 -0.15 -7.69
C ILE A 240 -1.09 -0.32 -9.19
N THR A 241 0.04 0.11 -9.76
CA THR A 241 0.31 -0.03 -11.19
C THR A 241 1.45 -1.01 -11.43
N PHE A 242 1.17 -2.07 -12.19
CA PHE A 242 2.17 -2.99 -12.71
C PHE A 242 2.75 -2.46 -14.03
N CYS A 243 4.07 -2.58 -14.20
CA CYS A 243 4.83 -2.03 -15.32
C CYS A 243 4.48 -0.55 -15.65
N PRO A 244 4.57 0.37 -14.66
CA PRO A 244 4.30 1.78 -14.90
C PRO A 244 5.20 2.33 -16.00
N ASN A 245 4.57 2.91 -17.04
CA ASN A 245 5.31 3.65 -18.04
C ASN A 245 6.02 4.83 -17.37
N VAL A 246 7.35 4.87 -17.46
CA VAL A 246 8.03 6.16 -17.50
C VAL A 246 7.77 6.72 -18.89
N PRO A 247 7.09 7.86 -19.07
CA PRO A 247 7.21 8.59 -20.32
C PRO A 247 8.71 8.79 -20.49
N SER A 248 9.30 8.15 -21.51
CA SER A 248 10.63 8.52 -21.95
C SER A 248 10.58 10.02 -22.11
N LEU A 249 11.38 10.77 -21.35
CA LEU A 249 11.57 12.19 -21.60
C LEU A 249 12.09 12.28 -23.03
N LYS A 250 11.17 12.43 -24.00
CA LYS A 250 11.48 12.74 -25.39
C LYS A 250 12.13 14.10 -25.31
N SER A 251 13.47 14.09 -25.33
CA SER A 251 14.31 15.24 -25.59
C SER A 251 13.68 16.02 -26.73
N SER A 252 13.06 17.14 -26.38
CA SER A 252 12.40 18.05 -27.30
C SER A 252 12.82 19.45 -26.92
N LYS A 253 14.07 19.79 -27.23
CA LYS A 253 14.51 21.08 -27.79
C LYS A 253 16.01 21.28 -27.57
N ASP A 254 16.76 21.28 -28.68
CA ASP A 254 17.75 22.34 -28.87
C ASP A 254 17.01 23.69 -28.90
N PRO A 255 17.57 24.75 -28.29
CA PRO A 255 18.49 25.57 -29.06
C PRO A 255 19.70 26.17 -28.29
N ALA A 256 20.80 26.28 -29.04
CA ALA A 256 21.76 27.39 -29.10
C ALA A 256 22.41 27.94 -27.81
N THR A 257 23.72 27.66 -27.71
CA THR A 257 24.84 28.59 -27.46
C THR A 257 24.62 29.81 -26.55
N ALA A 258 25.14 29.74 -25.32
CA ALA A 258 25.78 30.87 -24.63
C ALA A 258 26.82 30.37 -23.61
N LYS A 259 27.90 31.12 -23.47
CA LYS A 259 29.21 30.75 -22.92
C LYS A 259 29.48 31.44 -21.57
N ALA A 260 30.11 30.70 -20.64
CA ALA A 260 30.84 31.11 -19.41
C ALA A 260 30.02 31.84 -18.31
N THR A 261 30.20 31.65 -16.99
CA THR A 261 31.40 31.55 -16.13
C THR A 261 30.87 31.10 -14.74
N GLY A 262 31.37 30.10 -14.00
CA GLY A 262 32.60 30.08 -13.20
C GLY A 262 32.35 30.46 -11.72
N SER A 263 32.48 29.50 -10.78
CA SER A 263 33.01 29.58 -9.38
C SER A 263 32.17 28.85 -8.30
N ASP A 264 32.78 27.83 -7.71
CA ASP A 264 32.57 27.29 -6.33
C ASP A 264 33.88 27.61 -5.53
N PRO A 265 34.00 27.49 -4.18
CA PRO A 265 33.35 26.47 -3.31
C PRO A 265 32.99 26.84 -1.83
N ASP A 266 32.28 25.91 -1.16
CA ASP A 266 32.37 25.46 0.26
C ASP A 266 31.81 26.33 1.44
N PRO A 267 31.66 25.81 2.69
CA PRO A 267 30.95 24.61 3.19
C PRO A 267 30.04 24.87 4.44
N MET A 268 29.26 23.84 4.82
CA MET A 268 28.95 23.44 6.22
C MET A 268 28.23 24.42 7.18
N GLN A 269 26.92 24.20 7.42
CA GLN A 269 26.29 24.17 8.76
C GLN A 269 24.77 23.99 8.63
N THR A 270 24.22 22.94 9.26
CA THR A 270 23.06 23.04 10.18
C THR A 270 22.67 21.65 10.70
N SER A 271 23.51 21.11 11.57
CA SER A 271 23.07 20.18 12.61
C SER A 271 22.27 20.98 13.65
N ALA A 272 20.97 21.22 13.40
CA ALA A 272 20.12 21.92 14.38
C ALA A 272 18.60 21.64 14.24
N LEU A 273 18.18 20.55 13.57
CA LEU A 273 16.76 20.20 13.45
C LEU A 273 16.34 18.96 14.27
N ALA A 274 17.29 18.29 14.92
CA ALA A 274 17.04 17.07 15.68
C ALA A 274 16.51 17.30 17.11
N SER A 275 16.34 18.55 17.55
CA SER A 275 16.02 18.86 18.96
C SER A 275 14.67 19.53 19.18
N GLN A 276 13.82 19.68 18.16
CA GLN A 276 12.51 20.33 18.26
C GLN A 276 11.30 19.39 18.25
N TRP A 277 11.50 18.07 18.11
CA TRP A 277 10.40 17.09 18.08
C TRP A 277 10.03 16.49 19.44
N LEU A 278 10.82 16.73 20.50
CA LEU A 278 10.57 16.16 21.83
C LEU A 278 9.73 17.05 22.77
N ALA A 279 9.17 18.17 22.29
CA ALA A 279 8.52 19.16 23.17
C ALA A 279 7.01 19.39 22.94
N ASN A 280 6.33 18.63 22.07
CA ASN A 280 4.87 18.81 21.83
C ASN A 280 3.97 17.65 22.32
N LEU A 281 4.48 16.80 23.20
CA LEU A 281 3.70 15.72 23.84
C LEU A 281 2.99 16.13 25.14
N ALA A 282 2.91 17.42 25.46
CA ALA A 282 2.42 17.86 26.77
C ALA A 282 1.56 19.14 26.75
N THR A 283 0.53 19.22 25.90
CA THR A 283 -0.63 20.07 26.18
C THR A 283 -1.87 19.50 25.49
N GLY A 284 -2.63 18.69 26.21
CA GLY A 284 -3.98 18.33 25.79
C GLY A 284 -4.94 19.46 26.14
N ILE A 285 -5.58 20.10 25.16
CA ILE A 285 -6.95 20.61 25.31
C ILE A 285 -7.64 20.57 23.93
N HIS A 286 -8.90 20.10 23.96
CA HIS A 286 -10.03 20.40 23.08
C HIS A 286 -10.61 19.21 22.29
N SER A 287 -11.66 18.62 22.87
CA SER A 287 -12.79 18.07 22.14
C SER A 287 -14.09 18.51 22.82
N PHE A 288 -14.44 19.79 22.61
CA PHE A 288 -15.82 20.26 22.74
C PHE A 288 -16.59 19.77 21.51
N SER A 289 -17.01 18.50 21.50
CA SER A 289 -17.98 18.03 20.51
C SER A 289 -18.89 16.90 21.01
N LEU A 290 -18.52 16.21 22.08
CA LEU A 290 -19.34 15.10 22.61
C LEU A 290 -20.44 15.54 23.60
N LEU A 291 -20.30 16.71 24.23
CA LEU A 291 -21.28 17.17 25.23
C LEU A 291 -22.58 17.77 24.65
N ARG A 292 -22.58 18.22 23.39
CA ARG A 292 -23.81 18.76 22.77
C ARG A 292 -24.76 17.68 22.25
N PHE A 293 -24.26 16.48 21.96
CA PHE A 293 -25.07 15.40 21.41
C PHE A 293 -25.80 14.57 22.47
N GLY A 294 -25.20 14.37 23.65
CA GLY A 294 -25.88 13.68 24.76
C GLY A 294 -27.08 14.46 25.30
N PHE A 295 -27.05 15.80 25.21
CA PHE A 295 -28.14 16.67 25.68
C PHE A 295 -29.33 16.71 24.70
N ALA A 296 -29.07 16.63 23.39
CA ALA A 296 -30.12 16.62 22.38
C ALA A 296 -30.91 15.30 22.37
N VAL A 297 -30.24 14.16 22.58
CA VAL A 297 -30.86 12.82 22.59
C VAL A 297 -31.69 12.60 23.86
N THR A 298 -31.24 13.12 25.01
CA THR A 298 -31.98 13.00 26.28
C THR A 298 -33.19 13.93 26.36
N ILE A 299 -33.11 15.14 25.80
CA ILE A 299 -34.25 16.07 25.73
C ILE A 299 -35.36 15.53 24.81
N PHE A 300 -35.01 14.90 23.69
CA PHE A 300 -36.03 14.34 22.78
C PHE A 300 -36.72 13.08 23.35
N LEU A 301 -35.97 12.20 24.02
CA LEU A 301 -36.57 11.06 24.73
C LEU A 301 -37.53 11.51 25.84
N ALA A 302 -37.19 12.58 26.58
CA ALA A 302 -38.07 13.13 27.60
C ALA A 302 -39.36 13.76 27.02
N LEU A 303 -39.29 14.44 25.87
CA LEU A 303 -40.45 15.04 25.21
C LEU A 303 -41.38 14.00 24.56
N SER A 304 -40.88 12.84 24.13
CA SER A 304 -41.71 11.75 23.61
C SER A 304 -42.50 10.97 24.66
N PHE A 305 -42.20 11.15 25.95
CA PHE A 305 -43.01 10.59 27.05
C PHE A 305 -44.05 11.59 27.59
N LEU A 306 -44.11 12.82 27.06
CA LEU A 306 -44.98 13.91 27.52
C LEU A 306 -46.05 14.34 26.50
N LEU A 307 -46.18 13.63 25.36
CA LEU A 307 -47.18 13.87 24.31
C LEU A 307 -48.02 12.63 24.00
#